data_AF-A0A0S7C2W1-F1
#
_entry.id   AF-A0A0S7C2W1-F1
#
_cell.length_a   1.000
_cell.length_b   1.000
_cell.length_c   1.000
_cell.angle_alpha   90.00
_cell.angle_beta   90.00
_cell.angle_gamma   90.00
#
_symmetry.space_group_name_H-M   'P 1'
#
loop_
_entity.id
_entity.type
_entity.pdbx_description
1 polymer ?
#
loop_
_entity_poly.entity_id
_entity_poly.type
_entity_poly.pdbx_seq_one_letter_code
_entity_poly.pdbx_strand_id
1 'polypeptide(L)'
;MLNQRSVLLIKVSTKLKVKCFLIRYFSYTQNVVPNCMKTQTHRQLASQLAQKIMDKKISYEQFVDQYPTDTGDDEIDSLFDLIEHQPKLGGFLGVRQSTYDDYNSDIFRLIKKLER
;
A
#
# COMPACT_ATOMS: atom_id res chain seq x y z
N MET A 1 39.61 -24.61 -15.96
CA MET A 1 40.17 -23.50 -15.17
C MET A 1 39.15 -22.36 -15.11
N LEU A 2 38.54 -22.14 -13.93
CA LEU A 2 37.58 -21.05 -13.72
C LEU A 2 38.32 -19.72 -13.62
N ASN A 3 37.95 -18.78 -14.49
CA ASN A 3 38.57 -17.48 -14.67
C ASN A 3 38.46 -16.63 -13.37
N GLN A 4 39.56 -16.04 -12.91
CA GLN A 4 39.65 -15.26 -11.65
C GLN A 4 38.60 -14.14 -11.57
N ARG A 5 38.14 -13.61 -12.70
CA ARG A 5 37.11 -12.56 -12.78
C ARG A 5 35.73 -13.03 -12.31
N SER A 6 35.39 -14.30 -12.51
CA SER A 6 34.09 -14.88 -12.14
C SER A 6 33.90 -14.96 -10.62
N VAL A 7 34.97 -15.30 -9.90
CA VAL A 7 34.97 -15.43 -8.44
C VAL A 7 34.78 -14.06 -7.77
N LEU A 8 35.33 -13.00 -8.38
CA LEU A 8 35.19 -11.64 -7.87
C LEU A 8 33.73 -11.15 -7.94
N LEU A 9 33.05 -11.42 -9.05
CA LEU A 9 31.65 -11.01 -9.27
C LEU A 9 30.67 -11.68 -8.30
N ILE A 10 30.91 -12.95 -7.97
CA ILE A 10 30.11 -13.67 -6.96
C ILE A 10 30.32 -13.06 -5.58
N LYS A 11 31.55 -12.68 -5.23
CA LYS A 11 31.90 -12.11 -3.92
C LYS A 11 31.34 -10.70 -3.69
N VAL A 12 31.23 -9.90 -4.75
CA VAL A 12 30.59 -8.57 -4.68
C VAL A 12 29.07 -8.71 -4.55
N SER A 13 28.47 -9.67 -5.26
CA SER A 13 27.01 -9.90 -5.24
C SER A 13 26.50 -10.35 -3.86
N THR A 14 27.25 -11.19 -3.14
CA THR A 14 26.87 -11.59 -1.77
C THR A 14 27.02 -10.46 -0.76
N LYS A 15 28.05 -9.61 -0.91
CA LYS A 15 28.28 -8.46 -0.01
C LYS A 15 27.23 -7.35 -0.18
N LEU A 16 26.70 -7.18 -1.39
CA LEU A 16 25.62 -6.22 -1.68
C LEU A 16 24.28 -6.68 -1.08
N LYS A 17 23.99 -7.98 -1.12
CA LYS A 17 22.72 -8.56 -0.64
C LYS A 17 22.55 -8.45 0.88
N VAL A 18 23.64 -8.60 1.64
CA VAL A 18 23.63 -8.48 3.11
C VAL A 18 23.35 -7.04 3.57
N LYS A 19 23.82 -6.03 2.83
CA LYS A 19 23.53 -4.62 3.14
C LYS A 19 22.06 -4.28 2.96
N CYS A 20 21.41 -4.77 1.90
CA CYS A 20 19.98 -4.52 1.69
C CYS A 20 19.09 -5.15 2.77
N PHE A 21 19.51 -6.29 3.34
CA PHE A 21 18.73 -6.97 4.38
C PHE A 21 18.75 -6.22 5.71
N LEU A 22 19.86 -5.57 6.05
CA LEU A 22 19.98 -4.77 7.28
C LEU A 22 19.13 -3.49 7.26
N ILE A 23 18.89 -2.90 6.08
CA ILE A 23 18.03 -1.71 5.95
C ILE A 23 16.58 -2.04 6.34
N ARG A 24 16.08 -3.24 5.99
CA ARG A 24 14.72 -3.67 6.36
C ARG A 24 14.55 -3.86 7.87
N TYR A 25 15.56 -4.39 8.54
CA TYR A 25 15.48 -4.65 9.99
C TYR A 25 15.50 -3.36 10.82
N PHE A 26 16.20 -2.33 10.35
CA PHE A 26 16.32 -1.05 11.08
C PHE A 26 15.07 -0.17 10.99
N SER A 27 14.24 -0.32 9.94
CA SER A 27 12.92 0.31 9.87
C SER A 27 11.88 -0.34 10.79
N TYR A 28 12.05 -1.62 11.15
CA TYR A 28 11.13 -2.32 12.02
C TYR A 28 11.20 -1.83 13.47
N THR A 29 12.41 -1.54 13.97
CA THR A 29 12.63 -1.17 15.37
C THR A 29 12.32 0.29 15.69
N GLN A 30 12.22 1.17 14.70
CA GLN A 30 11.86 2.58 14.91
C GLN A 30 10.35 2.85 14.97
N ASN A 31 9.51 1.87 14.64
CA ASN A 31 8.05 2.06 14.57
C ASN A 31 7.29 1.74 15.87
N VAL A 32 7.97 1.59 17.00
CA VAL A 32 7.35 1.34 18.31
C VAL A 32 7.22 2.65 19.12
N VAL A 33 6.56 3.66 18.55
CA VAL A 33 6.21 4.93 19.24
C VAL A 33 4.71 4.94 19.58
N PRO A 34 4.27 5.43 20.76
CA PRO A 34 2.91 5.19 21.26
C PRO A 34 1.83 6.10 20.64
N ASN A 35 0.95 5.47 19.86
CA ASN A 35 -0.52 5.50 19.78
C ASN A 35 -1.41 6.75 19.99
N CYS A 36 -0.94 8.00 20.02
CA CYS A 36 -1.86 9.16 20.05
C CYS A 36 -1.75 10.08 18.82
N MET A 37 -0.54 10.33 18.29
CA MET A 37 -0.33 11.17 17.10
C MET A 37 -0.21 10.38 15.78
N LYS A 38 -0.19 9.05 15.85
CA LYS A 38 -0.03 8.17 14.69
C LYS A 38 -1.27 8.09 13.81
N THR A 39 -2.47 8.13 14.38
CA THR A 39 -3.74 7.96 13.66
C THR A 39 -3.91 9.00 12.57
N GLN A 40 -3.59 10.28 12.83
CA GLN A 40 -3.67 11.34 11.81
C GLN A 40 -2.71 11.11 10.64
N THR A 41 -1.46 10.68 10.91
CA THR A 41 -0.51 10.31 9.85
C THR A 41 -0.94 9.05 9.08
N HIS A 42 -1.60 8.09 9.73
CA HIS A 42 -2.12 6.89 9.09
C HIS A 42 -3.32 7.19 8.19
N ARG A 43 -4.24 8.07 8.62
CA ARG A 43 -5.40 8.50 7.81
C ARG A 43 -4.96 9.25 6.55
N GLN A 44 -3.99 10.15 6.69
CA GLN A 44 -3.41 10.86 5.54
C GLN A 44 -2.64 9.93 4.60
N LEU A 45 -1.92 8.94 5.14
CA LEU A 45 -1.24 7.94 4.31
C LEU A 45 -2.25 7.07 3.55
N ALA A 46 -3.33 6.64 4.22
CA ALA A 46 -4.41 5.87 3.61
C ALA A 46 -5.09 6.65 2.47
N SER A 47 -5.41 7.93 2.71
CA SER A 47 -6.02 8.77 1.67
C SER A 47 -5.11 8.95 0.46
N GLN A 48 -3.81 9.19 0.67
CA GLN A 48 -2.84 9.32 -0.41
C GLN A 48 -2.66 8.04 -1.22
N LEU A 49 -2.61 6.89 -0.56
CA LEU A 49 -2.47 5.61 -1.24
C LEU A 49 -3.75 5.22 -1.98
N ALA A 50 -4.91 5.43 -1.39
CA ALA A 50 -6.20 5.23 -2.05
C ALA A 50 -6.33 6.09 -3.31
N GLN A 51 -5.90 7.36 -3.26
CA GLN A 51 -5.82 8.21 -4.46
C GLN A 51 -4.93 7.59 -5.55
N LYS A 52 -3.77 7.05 -5.18
CA LYS A 52 -2.88 6.39 -6.15
C LYS A 52 -3.52 5.14 -6.78
N ILE A 53 -4.35 4.40 -6.05
CA ILE A 53 -5.10 3.25 -6.59
C ILE A 53 -6.18 3.72 -7.57
N MET A 54 -6.93 4.76 -7.19
CA MET A 54 -7.97 5.34 -8.06
C MET A 54 -7.36 5.90 -9.35
N ASP A 55 -6.16 6.49 -9.26
CA ASP A 55 -5.35 6.94 -10.40
C ASP A 55 -4.69 5.78 -11.18
N LYS A 56 -4.86 4.52 -10.74
CA LYS A 56 -4.23 3.31 -11.29
C LYS A 56 -2.70 3.38 -11.31
N LYS A 57 -2.10 4.17 -10.42
CA LYS A 57 -0.64 4.31 -10.27
C LYS A 57 -0.03 3.16 -9.45
N ILE A 58 -0.82 2.55 -8.57
CA ILE A 58 -0.44 1.38 -7.78
C ILE A 58 -1.59 0.35 -7.79
N SER A 59 -1.26 -0.92 -7.55
CA SER A 59 -2.26 -1.98 -7.39
C SER A 59 -2.73 -2.12 -5.94
N TYR A 60 -3.81 -2.87 -5.72
CA TYR A 60 -4.31 -3.16 -4.37
C TYR A 60 -3.27 -3.93 -3.54
N GLU A 61 -2.54 -4.86 -4.15
CA GLU A 61 -1.50 -5.62 -3.46
C GLU A 61 -0.36 -4.71 -2.99
N GLN A 62 0.03 -3.72 -3.81
CA GLN A 62 1.03 -2.73 -3.44
C GLN A 62 0.55 -1.79 -2.33
N PHE A 63 -0.75 -1.57 -2.23
CA PHE A 63 -1.37 -0.79 -1.17
C PHE A 63 -1.34 -1.54 0.16
N VAL A 64 -1.73 -2.81 0.17
CA VAL A 64 -1.67 -3.70 1.34
C VAL A 64 -0.23 -3.87 1.83
N ASP A 65 0.75 -4.02 0.93
CA ASP A 65 2.17 -4.11 1.30
C ASP A 65 2.70 -2.83 1.96
N GLN A 66 2.12 -1.66 1.63
CA GLN A 66 2.55 -0.36 2.14
C GLN A 66 1.83 0.05 3.43
N TYR A 67 0.75 -0.63 3.78
CA TYR A 67 -0.13 -0.21 4.86
C TYR A 67 -0.31 -1.31 5.91
N PRO A 68 -0.10 -1.01 7.21
CA PRO A 68 -0.26 -2.01 8.26
C PRO A 68 -1.72 -2.47 8.35
N THR A 69 -1.94 -3.79 8.46
CA THR A 69 -3.26 -4.45 8.43
C THR A 69 -4.15 -4.14 9.66
N ASP A 70 -3.64 -3.41 10.64
CA ASP A 70 -4.33 -3.19 11.91
C ASP A 70 -4.17 -1.73 12.35
N THR A 71 -5.12 -0.89 11.93
CA THR A 71 -5.12 0.55 12.26
C THR A 71 -6.04 0.93 13.41
N GLY A 72 -7.00 0.06 13.75
CA GLY A 72 -8.04 0.36 14.74
C GLY A 72 -8.90 1.56 14.36
N ASP A 73 -8.98 1.90 13.07
CA ASP A 73 -9.73 3.03 12.53
C ASP A 73 -10.78 2.52 11.53
N ASP A 74 -12.03 2.43 11.98
CA ASP A 74 -13.16 1.87 11.21
C ASP A 74 -13.33 2.54 9.83
N GLU A 75 -12.94 3.81 9.69
CA GLU A 75 -13.05 4.54 8.43
C GLU A 75 -11.99 4.12 7.41
N ILE A 76 -10.81 3.78 7.91
CA ILE A 76 -9.73 3.25 7.09
C ILE A 76 -10.13 1.84 6.66
N ASP A 77 -10.59 0.99 7.58
CA ASP A 77 -11.03 -0.36 7.25
C ASP A 77 -12.18 -0.35 6.22
N SER A 78 -13.13 0.58 6.35
CA SER A 78 -14.20 0.79 5.36
C SER A 78 -13.66 1.21 3.99
N LEU A 79 -12.65 2.07 3.94
CA LEU A 79 -12.01 2.48 2.69
C LEU A 79 -11.31 1.31 2.01
N PHE A 80 -10.63 0.46 2.79
CA PHE A 80 -9.95 -0.73 2.28
C PHE A 80 -10.96 -1.72 1.69
N ASP A 81 -12.03 -2.00 2.41
CA ASP A 81 -13.09 -2.92 1.97
C ASP A 81 -13.72 -2.47 0.64
N LEU A 82 -13.96 -1.16 0.50
CA LEU A 82 -14.46 -0.62 -0.76
C LEU A 82 -13.46 -0.78 -1.90
N ILE A 83 -12.19 -0.48 -1.68
CA ILE A 83 -11.19 -0.60 -2.74
C ILE A 83 -11.00 -2.05 -3.17
N GLU A 84 -10.99 -2.99 -2.22
CA GLU A 84 -10.86 -4.43 -2.50
C GLU A 84 -12.03 -4.96 -3.33
N HIS A 85 -13.25 -4.56 -2.96
CA HIS A 85 -14.48 -5.04 -3.58
C HIS A 85 -15.00 -4.15 -4.72
N GLN A 86 -14.16 -3.26 -5.25
CA GLN A 86 -14.56 -2.33 -6.29
C GLN A 86 -15.09 -3.11 -7.51
N PRO A 87 -16.35 -2.89 -7.93
CA PRO A 87 -16.94 -3.66 -9.01
C PRO A 87 -16.33 -3.24 -10.36
N LYS A 88 -16.23 -4.22 -11.27
CA LYS A 88 -15.80 -3.93 -12.65
C LYS A 88 -16.91 -3.22 -13.42
N LEU A 89 -16.56 -2.15 -14.10
CA LEU A 89 -17.48 -1.44 -14.99
C LEU A 89 -17.74 -2.26 -16.25
N GLY A 90 -18.99 -2.68 -16.45
CA GLY A 90 -19.43 -3.44 -17.64
C GLY A 90 -18.96 -4.89 -17.72
N GLY A 91 -19.39 -5.60 -18.76
CA GLY A 91 -19.14 -7.03 -18.95
C GLY A 91 -20.21 -7.94 -18.32
N PHE A 92 -20.05 -9.26 -18.50
CA PHE A 92 -21.06 -10.25 -18.07
C PHE A 92 -21.27 -10.32 -16.55
N LEU A 93 -20.26 -9.97 -15.76
CA LEU A 93 -20.29 -9.93 -14.29
C LEU A 93 -20.02 -8.54 -13.71
N GLY A 94 -20.06 -7.49 -14.54
CA GLY A 94 -19.81 -6.12 -14.09
C GLY A 94 -21.08 -5.35 -13.78
N VAL A 95 -20.91 -4.16 -13.24
CA VAL A 95 -22.00 -3.26 -12.86
C VAL A 95 -22.27 -2.20 -13.92
N ARG A 96 -23.44 -1.55 -13.82
CA ARG A 96 -23.81 -0.40 -14.64
C ARG A 96 -22.95 0.82 -14.28
N GLN A 97 -22.84 1.76 -15.22
CA GLN A 97 -22.10 3.01 -15.02
C GLN A 97 -22.53 3.75 -13.76
N SER A 98 -23.84 3.90 -13.54
CA SER A 98 -24.36 4.57 -12.34
C SER A 98 -23.87 3.93 -11.05
N THR A 99 -23.94 2.60 -10.95
CA THR A 99 -23.49 1.85 -9.76
C THR A 99 -21.98 1.97 -9.56
N TYR A 100 -21.20 1.97 -10.65
CA TYR A 100 -19.76 2.19 -10.58
C TYR A 100 -19.43 3.61 -10.10
N ASP A 101 -20.17 4.61 -10.59
CA ASP A 101 -20.00 6.02 -10.22
C ASP A 101 -20.41 6.29 -8.77
N ASP A 102 -21.50 5.66 -8.30
CA ASP A 102 -21.95 5.71 -6.91
C ASP A 102 -20.86 5.15 -5.99
N TYR A 103 -20.31 3.98 -6.35
CA TYR A 103 -19.25 3.32 -5.59
C TYR A 103 -17.97 4.17 -5.52
N ASN A 104 -17.56 4.75 -6.64
CA ASN A 104 -16.42 5.67 -6.67
C ASN A 104 -16.69 6.92 -5.83
N SER A 105 -17.91 7.45 -5.85
CA SER A 105 -18.30 8.62 -5.05
C SER A 105 -18.18 8.34 -3.55
N ASP A 106 -18.54 7.13 -3.11
CA ASP A 106 -18.37 6.70 -1.72
C ASP A 106 -16.89 6.60 -1.32
N ILE A 107 -16.04 6.04 -2.20
CA ILE A 107 -14.58 6.01 -2.01
C ILE A 107 -14.03 7.44 -1.88
N PHE A 108 -14.36 8.33 -2.80
CA PHE A 108 -13.90 9.73 -2.75
C PHE A 108 -14.38 10.47 -1.51
N ARG A 109 -15.59 10.18 -1.04
CA ARG A 109 -16.12 10.74 0.21
C ARG A 109 -15.28 10.31 1.41
N LEU A 110 -14.91 9.03 1.51
CA LEU A 110 -14.06 8.53 2.59
C LEU A 110 -12.64 9.10 2.50
N ILE A 111 -12.04 9.16 1.31
CA ILE A 111 -10.73 9.79 1.10
C ILE A 111 -10.73 11.23 1.66
N LYS A 112 -11.72 12.04 1.28
CA LYS A 112 -11.84 13.43 1.78
C LYS A 112 -12.06 13.52 3.29
N LYS A 113 -12.72 12.52 3.89
CA LYS A 113 -12.94 12.45 5.33
C LYS A 113 -11.63 12.18 6.07
N LEU A 114 -10.78 11.31 5.52
CA LEU A 114 -9.47 10.95 6.07
C LEU A 114 -8.39 12.02 5.87
N GLU A 115 -8.57 12.95 4.92
CA GLU A 115 -7.67 14.10 4.72
C GLU A 115 -7.82 15.22 5.77
N ARG A 116 -8.96 15.26 6.49
CA ARG A 116 -9.26 16.27 7.50
C ARG A 116 -8.64 15.91 8.86
#